data_AF-A0A934V6S4-F1
#
_entry.id   AF-A0A934V6S4-F1
#
_cell.length_a   1.000
_cell.length_b   1.000
_cell.length_c   1.000
_cell.angle_alpha   90.00
_cell.angle_beta   90.00
_cell.angle_gamma   90.00
#
_symmetry.space_group_name_H-M   'P 1'
#
loop_
_entity.id
_entity.type
_entity.pdbx_description
1 polymer ?
#
loop_
_entity_poly.entity_id
_entity_poly.type
_entity_poly.pdbx_seq_one_letter_code
_entity_poly.pdbx_strand_id
1 'polypeptide(L)'
;MNPDNPVIRLCTEGMRAEADGADDTARELFERAWDAASDDYEACVAAHYLARHQPTPELTLHWNAECLRLAQRVGDERVAAFHASLHGNLGRCHRELGDDDAAREHYRLAASHLAALPAGPYRDWLRYSVAEGLRELSAIEPSPAATGFEDLLHAMCARRDLRSLCLVLPAYYGDTGSPDDRQLLAQSARMLHSERRLPEPDQRRLGELAALCESTVD
;
A
#
# COMPACT_ATOMS: atom_id res chain seq x y z
N MET A 1 -11.96 -18.66 4.59
CA MET A 1 -13.26 -18.00 4.32
C MET A 1 -14.26 -19.06 3.94
N ASN A 2 -15.47 -19.05 4.52
CA ASN A 2 -16.52 -20.04 4.22
C ASN A 2 -17.31 -19.57 2.98
N PRO A 3 -17.23 -20.23 1.82
CA PRO A 3 -17.93 -19.82 0.60
C PRO A 3 -19.46 -19.98 0.68
N ASP A 4 -19.97 -20.72 1.66
CA ASP A 4 -21.41 -20.84 1.91
C ASP A 4 -21.99 -19.64 2.69
N ASN A 5 -21.12 -18.74 3.17
CA ASN A 5 -21.54 -17.54 3.86
C ASN A 5 -22.28 -16.59 2.89
N PRO A 6 -23.55 -16.21 3.17
CA PRO A 6 -24.36 -15.40 2.26
C PRO A 6 -23.74 -14.03 1.99
N VAL A 7 -23.09 -13.40 2.97
CA VAL A 7 -22.42 -12.10 2.85
C VAL A 7 -21.23 -12.21 1.90
N ILE A 8 -20.41 -13.26 2.06
CA ILE A 8 -19.26 -13.52 1.17
C ILE A 8 -19.71 -13.77 -0.27
N ARG A 9 -20.81 -14.50 -0.46
CA ARG A 9 -21.40 -14.74 -1.79
C ARG A 9 -21.86 -13.45 -2.44
N LEU A 10 -22.64 -12.63 -1.73
CA LEU A 10 -23.10 -11.34 -2.22
C LEU A 10 -21.93 -10.42 -2.57
N CYS A 11 -20.89 -10.36 -1.74
CA CYS A 11 -19.69 -9.59 -2.05
C CYS A 11 -18.94 -10.13 -3.27
N THR A 12 -18.89 -11.47 -3.43
CA THR A 12 -18.25 -12.10 -4.61
C THR A 12 -19.03 -11.81 -5.89
N GLU A 13 -20.36 -11.85 -5.84
CA GLU A 13 -21.23 -11.48 -6.96
C GLU A 13 -21.10 -9.99 -7.28
N GLY A 14 -21.04 -9.12 -6.27
CA GLY A 14 -20.82 -7.68 -6.44
C GLY A 14 -19.49 -7.37 -7.12
N MET A 15 -18.39 -8.03 -6.72
CA MET A 15 -17.09 -7.89 -7.39
C MET A 15 -17.13 -8.30 -8.87
N ARG A 16 -17.95 -9.30 -9.24
CA ARG A 16 -18.13 -9.68 -10.65
C ARG A 16 -18.88 -8.60 -11.40
N ALA A 17 -19.95 -8.04 -10.80
CA ALA A 17 -20.67 -6.92 -11.38
C ALA A 17 -19.76 -5.71 -11.61
N GLU A 18 -18.86 -5.39 -10.67
CA GLU A 18 -17.84 -4.34 -10.88
C GLU A 18 -16.91 -4.65 -12.06
N ALA A 19 -16.45 -5.89 -12.17
CA ALA A 19 -15.59 -6.30 -13.29
C ALA A 19 -16.29 -6.19 -14.66
N ASP A 20 -17.62 -6.34 -14.66
CA ASP A 20 -18.47 -6.18 -15.84
C ASP A 20 -18.93 -4.72 -16.07
N GLY A 21 -18.53 -3.77 -15.21
CA GLY A 21 -18.91 -2.35 -15.29
C GLY A 21 -20.35 -2.06 -14.87
N ALA A 22 -20.99 -2.96 -14.13
CA ALA A 22 -22.36 -2.83 -13.63
C ALA A 22 -22.38 -2.27 -12.19
N ASP A 23 -21.96 -1.01 -12.02
CA ASP A 23 -21.75 -0.40 -10.70
C ASP A 23 -23.02 -0.33 -9.83
N ASP A 24 -24.18 -0.01 -10.41
CA ASP A 24 -25.46 0.00 -9.67
C ASP A 24 -25.80 -1.39 -9.12
N THR A 25 -25.61 -2.43 -9.94
CA THR A 25 -25.82 -3.83 -9.51
C THR A 25 -24.83 -4.22 -8.40
N ALA A 26 -23.56 -3.81 -8.53
CA ALA A 26 -22.56 -4.07 -7.50
C ALA A 26 -22.96 -3.41 -6.17
N ARG A 27 -23.36 -2.14 -6.21
CA ARG A 27 -23.85 -1.40 -5.04
C ARG A 27 -25.02 -2.10 -4.36
N GLU A 28 -26.06 -2.48 -5.12
CA GLU A 28 -27.21 -3.22 -4.58
C GLU A 28 -26.81 -4.54 -3.92
N LEU A 29 -25.84 -5.26 -4.50
CA LEU A 29 -25.33 -6.51 -3.92
C LEU A 29 -24.57 -6.27 -2.61
N PHE A 30 -23.78 -5.20 -2.51
CA PHE A 30 -23.07 -4.85 -1.29
C PHE A 30 -23.99 -4.32 -0.19
N GLU A 31 -25.02 -3.54 -0.53
CA GLU A 31 -26.08 -3.12 0.40
C GLU A 31 -26.81 -4.34 0.97
N ARG A 32 -27.17 -5.31 0.14
CA ARG A 32 -27.75 -6.59 0.60
C ARG A 32 -26.79 -7.40 1.46
N ALA A 33 -25.49 -7.36 1.18
CA ALA A 33 -24.48 -8.04 1.99
C ALA A 33 -24.39 -7.42 3.38
N TRP A 34 -24.47 -6.08 3.47
CA TRP A 34 -24.52 -5.34 4.72
C TRP A 34 -25.76 -5.70 5.55
N ASP A 35 -26.94 -5.68 4.93
CA ASP A 35 -28.20 -6.02 5.61
C ASP A 35 -28.26 -7.48 6.08
N ALA A 36 -27.56 -8.38 5.39
CA ALA A 36 -27.49 -9.80 5.72
C ALA A 36 -26.43 -10.15 6.77
N ALA A 37 -25.53 -9.22 7.11
CA ALA A 37 -24.44 -9.48 8.04
C ALA A 37 -24.97 -9.78 9.45
N SER A 38 -24.48 -10.88 10.02
CA SER A 38 -24.90 -11.39 11.33
C SER A 38 -23.85 -11.25 12.42
N ASP A 39 -22.60 -10.96 12.04
CA ASP A 39 -21.49 -10.68 12.95
C ASP A 39 -20.61 -9.52 12.44
N ASP A 40 -19.70 -9.07 13.31
CA ASP A 40 -18.81 -7.94 13.00
C ASP A 40 -17.82 -8.25 11.85
N TYR A 41 -17.51 -9.53 11.58
CA TYR A 41 -16.61 -9.92 10.50
C TYR A 41 -17.31 -9.82 9.15
N GLU A 42 -18.54 -10.34 9.06
CA GLU A 42 -19.41 -10.22 7.89
C GLU A 42 -19.69 -8.75 7.59
N ALA A 43 -20.05 -7.97 8.60
CA ALA A 43 -20.30 -6.54 8.47
C ALA A 43 -19.03 -5.79 8.01
N CYS A 44 -17.85 -6.16 8.54
CA CYS A 44 -16.57 -5.61 8.10
C CYS A 44 -16.34 -5.86 6.60
N VAL A 45 -16.58 -7.07 6.12
CA VAL A 45 -16.41 -7.42 4.70
C VAL A 45 -17.40 -6.65 3.83
N ALA A 46 -18.67 -6.56 4.22
CA ALA A 46 -19.67 -5.81 3.47
C ALA A 46 -19.35 -4.30 3.41
N ALA A 47 -18.99 -3.69 4.54
CA ALA A 47 -18.62 -2.27 4.62
C ALA A 47 -17.42 -1.93 3.72
N HIS A 48 -16.43 -2.84 3.62
CA HIS A 48 -15.28 -2.67 2.72
C HIS A 48 -15.70 -2.47 1.25
N TYR A 49 -16.62 -3.30 0.77
CA TYR A 49 -17.09 -3.20 -0.61
C TYR A 49 -18.05 -2.03 -0.81
N LEU A 50 -18.93 -1.79 0.15
CA LEU A 50 -19.89 -0.69 0.08
C LEU A 50 -19.19 0.68 0.02
N ALA A 51 -18.06 0.84 0.71
CA ALA A 51 -17.23 2.05 0.64
C ALA A 51 -16.82 2.46 -0.79
N ARG A 52 -16.75 1.51 -1.73
CA ARG A 52 -16.32 1.75 -3.12
C ARG A 52 -17.42 2.37 -3.99
N HIS A 53 -18.68 2.32 -3.53
CA HIS A 53 -19.87 2.72 -4.28
C HIS A 53 -20.63 3.86 -3.60
N GLN A 54 -19.89 4.84 -3.07
CA GLN A 54 -20.48 5.98 -2.36
C GLN A 54 -20.51 7.22 -3.26
N PRO A 55 -21.58 8.05 -3.18
CA PRO A 55 -21.74 9.19 -4.06
C PRO A 55 -20.85 10.39 -3.71
N THR A 56 -20.20 10.36 -2.55
CA THR A 56 -19.39 11.47 -2.03
C THR A 56 -18.17 10.95 -1.26
N PRO A 57 -17.02 11.64 -1.31
CA PRO A 57 -15.82 11.25 -0.56
C PRO A 57 -16.04 11.12 0.96
N GLU A 58 -16.94 11.92 1.55
CA GLU A 58 -17.29 11.86 2.97
C GLU A 58 -17.98 10.54 3.34
N LEU A 59 -18.83 10.03 2.45
CA LEU A 59 -19.47 8.73 2.63
C LEU A 59 -18.49 7.58 2.39
N THR A 60 -17.57 7.71 1.42
CA THR A 60 -16.45 6.76 1.27
C THR A 60 -15.60 6.71 2.54
N LEU A 61 -15.28 7.86 3.15
CA LEU A 61 -14.57 7.94 4.43
C LEU A 61 -15.38 7.25 5.54
N HIS A 62 -16.67 7.58 5.66
CA HIS A 62 -17.56 6.99 6.66
C HIS A 62 -17.55 5.46 6.62
N TRP A 63 -17.75 4.86 5.44
CA TRP A 63 -17.77 3.41 5.30
C TRP A 63 -16.41 2.75 5.52
N ASN A 64 -15.30 3.38 5.09
CA ASN A 64 -13.97 2.86 5.42
C ASN A 64 -13.67 2.93 6.92
N ALA A 65 -14.12 3.99 7.61
CA ALA A 65 -13.96 4.13 9.05
C ALA A 65 -14.80 3.09 9.80
N GLU A 66 -16.03 2.85 9.34
CA GLU A 66 -16.91 1.80 9.88
C GLU A 66 -16.31 0.41 9.68
N CYS A 67 -15.74 0.14 8.50
CA CYS A 67 -15.03 -1.10 8.22
C CYS A 67 -13.85 -1.31 9.19
N LEU A 68 -13.02 -0.29 9.43
CA LEU A 68 -11.92 -0.37 10.41
C LEU A 68 -12.44 -0.61 11.84
N ARG A 69 -13.52 0.07 12.25
CA ARG A 69 -14.15 -0.11 13.56
C ARG A 69 -14.64 -1.54 13.77
N LEU A 70 -15.25 -2.13 12.75
CA LEU A 70 -15.71 -3.52 12.77
C LEU A 70 -14.53 -4.51 12.80
N ALA A 71 -13.49 -4.28 12.01
CA ALA A 71 -12.26 -5.08 12.06
C ALA A 71 -11.64 -5.09 13.47
N GLN A 72 -11.56 -3.92 14.11
CA GLN A 72 -11.05 -3.80 15.49
C GLN A 72 -11.90 -4.57 16.52
N ARG A 73 -13.23 -4.66 16.30
CA ARG A 73 -14.14 -5.44 17.17
C ARG A 73 -14.03 -6.93 16.96
N VAL A 74 -13.76 -7.38 15.73
CA VAL A 74 -13.43 -8.79 15.45
C VAL A 74 -12.16 -9.18 16.21
N GLY A 75 -11.12 -8.34 16.11
CA GLY A 75 -9.95 -8.39 16.99
C GLY A 75 -9.11 -9.67 16.95
N ASP A 76 -9.34 -10.54 15.95
CA ASP A 76 -8.63 -11.81 15.80
C ASP A 76 -7.84 -11.90 14.49
N GLU A 77 -7.17 -13.03 14.26
CA GLU A 77 -6.29 -13.23 13.11
C GLU A 77 -6.98 -13.10 11.74
N ARG A 78 -8.31 -13.23 11.68
CA ARG A 78 -9.07 -13.18 10.41
C ARG A 78 -9.02 -11.81 9.76
N VAL A 79 -8.78 -10.75 10.54
CA VAL A 79 -8.76 -9.35 10.08
C VAL A 79 -7.36 -8.74 10.10
N ALA A 80 -6.36 -9.44 10.62
CA ALA A 80 -4.98 -8.94 10.73
C ALA A 80 -4.43 -8.47 9.36
N ALA A 81 -4.68 -9.24 8.30
CA ALA A 81 -4.26 -8.91 6.94
C ALA A 81 -5.08 -7.78 6.28
N PHE A 82 -6.19 -7.35 6.88
CA PHE A 82 -7.02 -6.25 6.37
C PHE A 82 -6.49 -4.88 6.80
N HIS A 83 -5.83 -4.79 7.97
CA HIS A 83 -5.46 -3.50 8.54
C HIS A 83 -4.64 -2.61 7.60
N ALA A 84 -3.69 -3.18 6.85
CA ALA A 84 -2.89 -2.37 5.92
C ALA A 84 -3.76 -1.71 4.83
N SER A 85 -4.71 -2.43 4.23
CA SER A 85 -5.58 -1.87 3.20
C SER A 85 -6.65 -0.96 3.77
N LEU A 86 -7.19 -1.25 4.96
CA LEU A 86 -8.16 -0.38 5.64
C LEU A 86 -7.54 0.98 5.99
N HIS A 87 -6.35 0.98 6.58
CA HIS A 87 -5.61 2.21 6.85
C HIS A 87 -5.18 2.92 5.55
N GLY A 88 -4.75 2.18 4.52
CA GLY A 88 -4.41 2.78 3.23
C GLY A 88 -5.61 3.47 2.55
N ASN A 89 -6.80 2.88 2.63
CA ASN A 89 -8.03 3.49 2.12
C ASN A 89 -8.40 4.76 2.90
N LEU A 90 -8.31 4.73 4.23
CA LEU A 90 -8.55 5.91 5.07
C LEU A 90 -7.55 7.03 4.76
N GLY A 91 -6.28 6.69 4.57
CA GLY A 91 -5.24 7.64 4.14
C GLY A 91 -5.61 8.35 2.84
N ARG A 92 -6.08 7.59 1.85
CA ARG A 92 -6.56 8.14 0.57
C ARG A 92 -7.79 9.04 0.78
N CYS A 93 -8.78 8.61 1.55
CA CYS A 93 -10.00 9.38 1.81
C CYS A 93 -9.71 10.71 2.50
N HIS A 94 -8.88 10.71 3.54
CA HIS A 94 -8.50 11.94 4.24
C HIS A 94 -7.75 12.91 3.32
N ARG A 95 -6.83 12.41 2.49
CA ARG A 95 -6.12 13.23 1.50
C ARG A 95 -7.07 13.84 0.46
N GLU A 96 -8.02 13.06 -0.05
CA GLU A 96 -9.04 13.56 -1.00
C GLU A 96 -9.90 14.68 -0.39
N LEU A 97 -10.15 14.62 0.91
CA LEU A 97 -10.87 15.64 1.68
C LEU A 97 -9.96 16.80 2.16
N GLY A 98 -8.65 16.76 1.86
CA GLY A 98 -7.68 17.78 2.25
C GLY A 98 -7.20 17.71 3.71
N ASP A 99 -7.46 16.60 4.42
CA ASP A 99 -6.97 16.35 5.77
C ASP A 99 -5.66 15.57 5.73
N ASP A 100 -4.58 16.28 5.36
CA ASP A 100 -3.25 15.69 5.20
C ASP A 100 -2.68 15.10 6.50
N ASP A 101 -3.04 15.66 7.67
CA ASP A 101 -2.57 15.17 8.96
C ASP A 101 -3.13 13.78 9.26
N ALA A 102 -4.45 13.61 9.13
CA ALA A 102 -5.07 12.30 9.28
C ALA A 102 -4.61 11.33 8.19
N ALA A 103 -4.43 11.82 6.96
CA ALA A 103 -3.93 11.00 5.86
C ALA A 103 -2.54 10.41 6.16
N ARG A 104 -1.60 11.25 6.63
CA ARG A 104 -0.26 10.82 7.04
C ARG A 104 -0.30 9.75 8.11
N GLU A 105 -1.13 9.95 9.14
CA GLU A 105 -1.26 8.98 10.24
C GLU A 105 -1.77 7.64 9.73
N HIS A 106 -2.81 7.65 8.90
CA HIS A 106 -3.36 6.43 8.32
C HIS A 106 -2.35 5.71 7.40
N TYR A 107 -1.58 6.43 6.58
CA TYR A 107 -0.54 5.78 5.78
C TYR A 107 0.59 5.17 6.62
N ARG A 108 0.97 5.79 7.76
CA ARG A 108 1.95 5.19 8.69
C ARG A 108 1.42 3.91 9.32
N LEU A 109 0.17 3.90 9.76
CA LEU A 109 -0.49 2.71 10.26
C LEU A 109 -0.61 1.63 9.19
N ALA A 110 -0.91 2.01 7.94
CA ALA A 110 -0.93 1.07 6.83
C ALA A 110 0.44 0.40 6.64
N ALA A 111 1.52 1.19 6.68
CA ALA A 111 2.89 0.70 6.56
C ALA A 111 3.25 -0.30 7.68
N SER A 112 2.87 -0.01 8.94
CA SER A 112 3.14 -0.92 10.07
C SER A 112 2.43 -2.27 9.98
N HIS A 113 1.35 -2.36 9.21
CA HIS A 113 0.58 -3.60 9.02
C HIS A 113 0.98 -4.39 7.77
N LEU A 114 1.86 -3.88 6.90
CA LEU A 114 2.25 -4.57 5.66
C LEU A 114 2.86 -5.96 5.90
N ALA A 115 3.55 -6.14 7.03
CA ALA A 115 4.18 -7.42 7.39
C ALA A 115 3.17 -8.54 7.66
N ALA A 116 1.92 -8.22 8.01
CA ALA A 116 0.86 -9.19 8.24
C ALA A 116 0.31 -9.81 6.95
N LEU A 117 0.60 -9.22 5.78
CA LEU A 117 0.18 -9.78 4.50
C LEU A 117 1.14 -10.89 4.06
N PRO A 118 0.62 -11.99 3.48
CA PRO A 118 1.45 -12.96 2.77
C PRO A 118 2.29 -12.28 1.70
N ALA A 119 3.53 -12.75 1.52
CA ALA A 119 4.36 -12.31 0.41
C ALA A 119 3.68 -12.62 -0.93
N GLY A 120 3.71 -11.67 -1.86
CA GLY A 120 3.13 -11.84 -3.19
C GLY A 120 2.61 -10.53 -3.80
N PRO A 121 2.08 -10.59 -5.03
CA PRO A 121 1.77 -9.41 -5.83
C PRO A 121 0.83 -8.41 -5.15
N TYR A 122 -0.13 -8.89 -4.37
CA TYR A 122 -1.07 -8.02 -3.65
C TYR A 122 -0.37 -7.21 -2.54
N ARG A 123 0.53 -7.83 -1.77
CA ARG A 123 1.31 -7.13 -0.76
C ARG A 123 2.22 -6.09 -1.39
N ASP A 124 2.87 -6.42 -2.51
CA ASP A 124 3.77 -5.51 -3.21
C ASP A 124 3.00 -4.29 -3.75
N TRP A 125 1.85 -4.52 -4.41
CA TRP A 125 0.99 -3.46 -4.92
C TRP A 125 0.49 -2.52 -3.81
N LEU A 126 0.02 -3.07 -2.69
CA LEU A 126 -0.45 -2.27 -1.56
C LEU A 126 0.71 -1.47 -0.95
N ARG A 127 1.88 -2.09 -0.80
CA ARG A 127 3.08 -1.43 -0.30
C ARG A 127 3.49 -0.24 -1.16
N TYR A 128 3.46 -0.37 -2.48
CA TYR A 128 3.73 0.74 -3.38
C TYR A 128 2.75 1.89 -3.21
N SER A 129 1.45 1.57 -3.11
CA SER A 129 0.40 2.57 -2.90
C SER A 129 0.56 3.31 -1.56
N VAL A 130 0.95 2.60 -0.50
CA VAL A 130 1.20 3.19 0.83
C VAL A 130 2.45 4.07 0.82
N ALA A 131 3.55 3.58 0.25
CA ALA A 131 4.81 4.33 0.15
C ALA A 131 4.66 5.61 -0.68
N GLU A 132 3.89 5.55 -1.76
CA GLU A 132 3.54 6.73 -2.56
C GLU A 132 2.76 7.76 -1.74
N GLY A 133 1.69 7.34 -1.05
CA GLY A 133 0.92 8.23 -0.18
C GLY A 133 1.77 8.89 0.92
N LEU A 134 2.69 8.14 1.53
CA LEU A 134 3.65 8.69 2.49
C LEU A 134 4.59 9.73 1.84
N ARG A 135 5.10 9.45 0.64
CA ARG A 135 6.03 10.34 -0.07
C ARG A 135 5.35 11.64 -0.51
N GLU A 136 4.16 11.56 -1.10
CA GLU A 136 3.37 12.72 -1.55
C GLU A 136 3.05 13.68 -0.40
N LEU A 137 2.79 13.13 0.78
CA LEU A 137 2.45 13.90 1.98
C LEU A 137 3.68 14.33 2.81
N SER A 138 4.89 14.11 2.29
CA SER A 138 6.16 14.37 3.01
C SER A 138 6.20 13.71 4.40
N ALA A 139 5.63 12.50 4.51
CA ALA A 139 5.53 11.73 5.75
C ALA A 139 6.77 10.88 6.03
N ILE A 140 7.67 10.77 5.03
CA ILE A 140 8.98 10.12 5.11
C ILE A 140 10.03 11.22 5.22
N GLU A 141 10.93 11.08 6.19
CA GLU A 141 12.05 12.00 6.36
C GLU A 141 12.93 12.00 5.09
N PRO A 142 13.21 13.18 4.51
CA PRO A 142 14.15 13.30 3.40
C PRO A 142 15.51 12.74 3.79
N SER A 143 16.14 11.96 2.91
CA SER A 143 17.49 11.47 3.13
C SER A 143 18.38 11.69 1.90
N PRO A 144 19.69 11.97 2.10
CA PRO A 144 20.64 12.03 0.98
C PRO A 144 20.67 10.75 0.15
N ALA A 145 20.39 9.60 0.79
CA ALA A 145 20.28 8.32 0.11
C ALA A 145 19.10 8.32 -0.86
N ALA A 146 17.90 8.72 -0.42
CA ALA A 146 16.71 8.76 -1.27
C ALA A 146 16.92 9.67 -2.50
N THR A 147 17.44 10.88 -2.31
CA THR A 147 17.78 11.79 -3.42
C THR A 147 18.80 11.17 -4.38
N GLY A 148 19.83 10.52 -3.86
CA GLY A 148 20.82 9.87 -4.72
C GLY A 148 20.28 8.66 -5.49
N PHE A 149 19.32 7.91 -4.94
CA PHE A 149 18.61 6.86 -5.67
C PHE A 149 17.71 7.44 -6.76
N GLU A 150 17.04 8.55 -6.49
CA GLU A 150 16.22 9.24 -7.47
C GLU A 150 17.05 9.66 -8.70
N ASP A 151 18.22 10.26 -8.49
CA ASP A 151 19.16 10.61 -9.58
C ASP A 151 19.57 9.38 -10.41
N LEU A 152 19.89 8.29 -9.72
CA LEU A 152 20.30 7.04 -10.35
C LEU A 152 19.16 6.43 -11.19
N LEU A 153 17.95 6.44 -10.66
CA LEU A 153 16.74 5.97 -11.35
C LEU A 153 16.47 6.80 -12.61
N HIS A 154 16.59 8.14 -12.53
CA HIS A 154 16.47 9.01 -13.71
C HIS A 154 17.51 8.65 -14.79
N ALA A 155 18.76 8.42 -14.41
CA ALA A 155 19.81 8.01 -15.34
C ALA A 155 19.54 6.63 -15.98
N MET A 156 19.05 5.66 -15.20
CA MET A 156 18.68 4.32 -15.69
C MET A 156 17.49 4.38 -16.65
N CYS A 157 16.46 5.18 -16.33
CA CYS A 157 15.31 5.43 -17.21
C CYS A 157 15.75 6.06 -18.54
N ALA A 158 16.61 7.08 -18.51
CA ALA A 158 17.14 7.73 -19.70
C ALA A 158 17.86 6.74 -20.63
N ARG A 159 18.55 5.73 -20.06
CA ARG A 159 19.25 4.68 -20.80
C ARG A 159 18.38 3.47 -21.16
N ARG A 160 17.13 3.40 -20.68
CA ARG A 160 16.26 2.21 -20.78
C ARG A 160 16.91 0.96 -20.19
N ASP A 161 17.64 1.11 -19.08
CA ASP A 161 18.32 0.01 -18.40
C ASP A 161 17.34 -0.80 -17.52
N LEU A 162 16.47 -1.56 -18.19
CA LEU A 162 15.39 -2.32 -17.55
C LEU A 162 15.92 -3.29 -16.50
N ARG A 163 17.08 -3.91 -16.74
CA ARG A 163 17.68 -4.85 -15.78
C ARG A 163 18.05 -4.16 -14.46
N SER A 164 18.66 -2.97 -14.53
CA SER A 164 18.96 -2.21 -13.31
C SER A 164 17.70 -1.78 -12.59
N LEU A 165 16.74 -1.25 -13.34
CA LEU A 165 15.47 -0.80 -12.80
C LEU A 165 14.74 -1.93 -12.06
N CYS A 166 14.69 -3.14 -12.61
CA CYS A 166 14.09 -4.30 -11.95
C CYS A 166 14.71 -4.64 -10.57
N LEU A 167 15.98 -4.29 -10.34
CA LEU A 167 16.69 -4.62 -9.10
C LEU A 167 16.55 -3.57 -8.00
N VAL A 168 16.34 -2.30 -8.37
CA VAL A 168 16.32 -1.17 -7.41
C VAL A 168 14.94 -0.53 -7.26
N LEU A 169 14.14 -0.50 -8.32
CA LEU A 169 12.85 0.19 -8.32
C LEU A 169 11.86 -0.37 -7.30
N PRO A 170 11.73 -1.69 -7.08
CA PRO A 170 10.87 -2.22 -6.03
C PRO A 170 11.24 -1.72 -4.62
N ALA A 171 12.54 -1.65 -4.31
CA ALA A 171 13.02 -1.19 -3.01
C ALA A 171 12.78 0.32 -2.82
N TYR A 172 13.06 1.13 -3.86
CA TYR A 172 12.86 2.57 -3.81
C TYR A 172 11.38 2.98 -3.80
N TYR A 173 10.60 2.42 -4.72
CA TYR A 173 9.21 2.84 -4.87
C TYR A 173 8.36 2.37 -3.68
N GLY A 174 8.68 1.21 -3.11
CA GLY A 174 8.07 0.69 -1.89
C GLY A 174 8.73 1.14 -0.59
N ASP A 175 9.63 2.13 -0.58
CA ASP A 175 10.23 2.64 0.65
C ASP A 175 9.21 3.39 1.50
N THR A 176 8.93 2.89 2.71
CA THR A 176 8.05 3.52 3.70
C THR A 176 8.80 4.38 4.72
N GLY A 177 10.13 4.52 4.57
CA GLY A 177 11.01 5.21 5.50
C GLY A 177 11.41 4.36 6.71
N SER A 178 11.03 3.08 6.75
CA SER A 178 11.39 2.18 7.85
C SER A 178 12.87 1.75 7.81
N PRO A 179 13.48 1.37 8.95
CA PRO A 179 14.85 0.84 8.95
C PRO A 179 15.04 -0.37 8.04
N ASP A 180 14.05 -1.27 7.98
CA ASP A 180 14.08 -2.45 7.12
C ASP A 180 14.12 -2.06 5.63
N ASP A 181 13.39 -1.01 5.25
CA ASP A 181 13.36 -0.53 3.87
C ASP A 181 14.69 0.14 3.47
N ARG A 182 15.34 0.83 4.42
CA ARG A 182 16.70 1.35 4.22
C ARG A 182 17.70 0.21 4.01
N GLN A 183 17.56 -0.90 4.72
CA GLN A 183 18.39 -2.09 4.51
C GLN A 183 18.14 -2.72 3.13
N LEU A 184 16.88 -2.81 2.69
CA LEU A 184 16.52 -3.30 1.35
C LEU A 184 17.11 -2.42 0.25
N LEU A 185 17.03 -1.10 0.38
CA LEU A 185 17.68 -0.15 -0.54
C LEU A 185 19.20 -0.36 -0.60
N ALA A 186 19.86 -0.47 0.56
CA ALA A 186 21.29 -0.73 0.64
C ALA A 186 21.67 -2.06 -0.04
N GLN A 187 20.86 -3.10 0.16
CA GLN A 187 21.06 -4.40 -0.47
C GLN A 187 20.93 -4.33 -1.99
N SER A 188 19.88 -3.69 -2.51
CA SER A 188 19.69 -3.47 -3.95
C SER A 188 20.86 -2.68 -4.56
N ALA A 189 21.35 -1.65 -3.87
CA ALA A 189 22.53 -0.91 -4.30
C ALA A 189 23.79 -1.78 -4.36
N ARG A 190 24.05 -2.60 -3.33
CA ARG A 190 25.19 -3.53 -3.31
C ARG A 190 25.12 -4.56 -4.44
N MET A 191 23.93 -5.10 -4.69
CA MET A 191 23.71 -6.06 -5.80
C MET A 191 24.10 -5.42 -7.13
N LEU A 192 23.56 -4.24 -7.44
CA LEU A 192 23.91 -3.52 -8.67
C LEU A 192 25.38 -3.12 -8.72
N HIS A 193 25.93 -2.66 -7.60
CA HIS A 193 27.34 -2.30 -7.49
C HIS A 193 28.25 -3.50 -7.81
N SER A 194 27.88 -4.70 -7.36
CA SER A 194 28.65 -5.91 -7.61
C SER A 194 28.72 -6.30 -9.09
N GLU A 195 27.73 -5.91 -9.90
CA GLU A 195 27.68 -6.24 -11.33
C GLU A 195 28.74 -5.50 -12.16
N ARG A 196 29.26 -4.36 -11.67
CA ARG A 196 30.32 -3.54 -12.31
C ARG A 196 30.06 -3.22 -13.79
N ARG A 197 28.79 -3.08 -14.18
CA ARG A 197 28.38 -2.85 -15.58
C ARG A 197 27.88 -1.43 -15.86
N LEU A 198 27.60 -0.66 -14.81
CA LEU A 198 27.08 0.69 -14.97
C LEU A 198 28.21 1.66 -15.33
N PRO A 199 27.90 2.82 -15.94
CA PRO A 199 28.86 3.89 -16.14
C PRO A 199 29.58 4.23 -14.84
N GLU A 200 30.86 4.61 -14.93
CA GLU A 200 31.70 4.91 -13.76
C GLU A 200 31.05 5.89 -12.74
N PRO A 201 30.36 6.98 -13.17
CA PRO A 201 29.67 7.86 -12.22
C PRO A 201 28.61 7.13 -11.40
N ASP A 202 27.74 6.37 -12.05
CA ASP A 202 26.67 5.58 -11.42
C ASP A 202 27.25 4.47 -10.53
N GLN A 203 28.34 3.86 -10.98
CA GLN A 203 29.05 2.82 -10.23
C GLN A 203 29.62 3.37 -8.92
N ARG A 204 30.26 4.55 -8.93
CA ARG A 204 30.70 5.23 -7.71
C ARG A 204 29.51 5.58 -6.81
N ARG A 205 28.45 6.14 -7.41
CA ARG A 205 27.25 6.58 -6.69
C ARG A 205 26.58 5.42 -5.94
N LEU A 206 26.48 4.25 -6.55
CA LEU A 206 25.96 3.05 -5.89
C LEU A 206 26.73 2.66 -4.63
N GLY A 207 28.07 2.80 -4.65
CA GLY A 207 28.91 2.54 -3.49
C GLY A 207 28.66 3.54 -2.35
N GLU A 208 28.54 4.82 -2.68
CA GLU A 208 28.20 5.88 -1.70
C GLU A 208 26.81 5.65 -1.10
N LEU A 209 25.81 5.35 -1.93
CA LEU A 209 24.43 5.14 -1.50
C LEU A 209 24.29 3.95 -0.54
N ALA A 210 24.98 2.84 -0.82
CA ALA A 210 24.99 1.68 0.07
C ALA A 210 25.50 2.03 1.48
N ALA A 211 26.57 2.83 1.57
CA ALA A 211 27.12 3.28 2.85
C ALA A 211 26.21 4.28 3.57
N LEU A 212 25.58 5.21 2.83
CA LEU A 212 24.65 6.18 3.38
C LEU A 212 23.45 5.52 4.04
N CYS A 213 22.85 4.52 3.38
CA CYS A 213 21.73 3.77 3.95
C CYS A 213 22.09 3.09 5.28
N GLU A 214 23.30 2.55 5.41
CA GLU A 214 23.76 1.88 6.64
C GLU A 214 24.00 2.86 7.79
N SER A 215 24.56 4.05 7.51
CA SER A 215 24.83 5.08 8.52
C SER A 215 23.59 5.72 9.16
N THR A 216 22.40 5.41 8.64
CA THR A 216 21.10 5.94 9.14
C THR A 216 20.29 4.91 9.94
N VAL A 217 20.91 3.78 10.29
CA VAL A 217 20.31 2.70 11.10
C VAL A 217 20.77 2.73 12.56
N ASP A 218 21.84 3.48 12.88
CA ASP A 218 22.34 3.76 14.23
C ASP A 218 21.76 5.07 14.80
#